data_AF-A0A3B5LWA5-F1
#
_entry.id   AF-A0A3B5LWA5-F1
#
_cell.length_a   1.000
_cell.length_b   1.000
_cell.length_c   1.000
_cell.angle_alpha   90.00
_cell.angle_beta   90.00
_cell.angle_gamma   90.00
#
_symmetry.space_group_name_H-M   'P 1'
#
loop_
_entity.id
_entity.type
_entity.pdbx_description
1 polymer ?
#
loop_
_entity_poly.entity_id
_entity_poly.type
_entity_poly.pdbx_seq_one_letter_code
_entity_poly.pdbx_strand_id
1 'polypeptide(L)'
;MEPVIKINPASKWDIRQRVWDYIEEKNLANFPRPVHNRIPNFKGAFGACSKVAELQTFAQTAEVKVDPDKPLEGARFAVLQVGLSPLPNAHIEYL
;
A
#
# COMPACT_ATOMS: atom_id res chain seq x y z
N MET A 1 17.74 34.35 12.20
CA MET A 1 16.38 34.08 11.70
C MET A 1 15.88 32.84 12.40
N GLU A 2 14.71 32.91 13.02
CA GLU A 2 14.06 31.73 13.60
C GLU A 2 13.75 30.73 12.48
N PRO A 3 13.98 29.41 12.67
CA PRO A 3 13.66 28.42 11.66
C PRO A 3 12.16 28.46 11.34
N VAL A 4 11.85 28.64 10.05
CA VAL A 4 10.48 28.69 9.51
C VAL A 4 9.74 27.36 9.72
N ILE A 5 10.48 26.27 9.89
CA ILE A 5 9.92 24.93 10.11
C ILE A 5 10.18 24.51 11.55
N LYS A 6 9.11 24.51 12.35
CA LYS A 6 9.09 23.88 13.68
C LYS A 6 8.81 22.40 13.52
N ILE A 7 9.85 21.57 13.53
CA ILE A 7 9.69 20.12 13.59
C ILE A 7 9.26 19.76 15.01
N ASN A 8 8.01 19.36 15.18
CA ASN A 8 7.56 18.70 16.40
C ASN A 8 7.95 17.23 16.27
N PRO A 9 8.95 16.70 17.00
CA PRO A 9 9.58 15.44 16.62
C PRO A 9 8.74 14.26 17.11
N ALA A 10 7.60 14.01 16.47
CA ALA A 10 6.98 12.69 16.54
C ALA A 10 7.93 11.71 15.82
N SER A 11 8.37 10.68 16.54
CA SER A 11 9.19 9.63 15.94
C SER A 11 8.35 8.84 14.92
N LYS A 12 9.03 8.09 14.04
CA LYS A 12 8.35 7.13 13.16
C LYS A 12 7.46 6.16 13.95
N TRP A 13 7.87 5.82 15.17
CA TRP A 13 7.09 4.95 16.06
C TRP A 13 5.82 5.63 16.54
N ASP A 14 5.91 6.89 16.99
CA ASP A 14 4.76 7.67 17.47
C ASP A 14 3.70 7.83 16.37
N ILE A 15 4.14 8.04 15.13
CA ILE A 15 3.23 8.14 13.99
C ILE A 15 2.58 6.78 13.69
N ARG A 16 3.34 5.68 13.72
CA ARG A 16 2.78 4.33 13.50
C ARG A 16 1.73 3.99 14.56
N GLN A 17 2.02 4.24 15.84
CA GLN A 17 1.06 4.03 16.93
C GLN A 17 -0.23 4.80 16.67
N ARG A 18 -0.15 6.11 16.41
CA ARG A 18 -1.33 6.95 16.13
C ARG A 18 -2.17 6.45 14.95
N VAL A 19 -1.52 6.00 13.87
CA VAL A 19 -2.23 5.47 12.69
C VAL A 19 -2.86 4.11 12.99
N TRP A 20 -2.15 3.22 13.68
CA TRP A 20 -2.68 1.93 14.09
C TRP A 20 -3.88 2.08 15.05
N ASP A 21 -3.76 2.93 16.06
CA ASP A 21 -4.84 3.24 17.00
C ASP A 21 -6.07 3.77 16.25
N TYR A 22 -5.87 4.73 15.35
CA TYR A 22 -6.97 5.27 14.53
C TYR A 22 -7.67 4.18 13.70
N ILE A 23 -6.91 3.28 13.07
CA ILE A 23 -7.47 2.18 12.28
C ILE A 23 -8.28 1.22 13.16
N GLU A 24 -7.80 0.91 14.37
CA GLU A 24 -8.48 0.04 15.32
C GLU A 24 -9.75 0.69 15.90
N GLU A 25 -9.63 1.91 16.42
CA GLU A 25 -10.71 2.69 17.05
C GLU A 25 -11.86 2.97 16.08
N LYS A 26 -11.54 3.28 14.82
CA LYS A 26 -12.54 3.53 13.77
C LYS A 26 -13.03 2.26 13.09
N ASN A 27 -12.61 1.08 13.56
CA ASN A 27 -12.98 -0.22 13.01
C ASN A 27 -12.74 -0.30 11.50
N LEU A 28 -11.61 0.25 11.04
CA LEU A 28 -11.20 0.29 9.64
C LEU A 28 -10.37 -0.94 9.26
N ALA A 29 -9.86 -1.69 10.24
CA ALA A 29 -9.12 -2.92 9.98
C ALA A 29 -10.03 -4.05 9.47
N ASN A 30 -9.53 -4.79 8.51
CA ASN A 30 -9.98 -6.14 8.19
C ASN A 30 -9.14 -7.17 8.97
N PHE A 31 -9.57 -8.43 9.02
CA PHE A 31 -8.73 -9.50 9.57
C PHE A 31 -7.40 -9.62 8.78
N PRO A 32 -6.26 -9.86 9.45
CA PRO A 32 -6.12 -10.09 10.89
C PRO A 32 -6.10 -8.79 11.70
N ARG A 33 -6.47 -8.85 12.98
CA ARG A 33 -6.37 -7.75 13.98
C ARG A 33 -5.56 -8.22 15.21
N PRO A 34 -4.98 -7.34 16.04
CA PRO A 34 -4.88 -5.88 15.90
C PRO A 34 -3.72 -5.44 14.98
N VAL A 35 -3.87 -4.35 14.23
CA VAL A 35 -2.93 -3.92 13.17
C VAL A 35 -1.56 -3.46 13.68
N HIS A 36 -1.40 -3.21 14.98
CA HIS A 36 -0.12 -2.84 15.58
C HIS A 36 1.00 -3.80 15.19
N ASN A 37 2.16 -3.23 14.85
CA ASN A 37 3.36 -3.95 14.41
C ASN A 37 3.23 -4.72 13.09
N ARG A 38 2.20 -4.42 12.28
CA ARG A 38 1.95 -5.08 10.99
C ARG A 38 1.64 -4.06 9.89
N ILE A 39 1.66 -4.50 8.64
CA ILE A 39 1.05 -3.77 7.51
C ILE A 39 -0.47 -3.93 7.64
N PRO A 40 -1.25 -2.86 7.88
CA PRO A 40 -2.68 -3.00 8.14
C PRO A 40 -3.43 -3.51 6.90
N ASN A 41 -4.20 -4.59 7.05
CA ASN A 41 -5.29 -4.89 6.13
C ASN A 41 -6.48 -4.01 6.50
N PHE A 42 -6.98 -3.18 5.59
CA PHE A 42 -8.00 -2.17 5.89
C PHE A 42 -9.17 -2.20 4.90
N LYS A 43 -10.33 -1.72 5.34
CA LYS A 43 -11.52 -1.54 4.52
C LYS A 43 -11.20 -0.57 3.38
N GLY A 44 -11.30 -1.05 2.14
CA GLY A 44 -10.92 -0.28 0.96
C GLY A 44 -9.52 -0.58 0.43
N ALA A 45 -8.76 -1.51 1.02
CA ALA A 45 -7.43 -1.90 0.53
C ALA A 45 -7.44 -2.30 -0.96
N PHE A 46 -8.43 -3.09 -1.39
CA PHE A 46 -8.57 -3.48 -2.79
C PHE A 46 -8.79 -2.27 -3.72
N GLY A 47 -9.69 -1.37 -3.35
CA GLY A 47 -9.95 -0.15 -4.13
C GLY A 47 -8.75 0.81 -4.15
N ALA A 48 -7.98 0.88 -3.06
CA ALA A 48 -6.72 1.61 -3.04
C ALA A 48 -5.69 1.01 -4.01
N CYS A 49 -5.62 -0.32 -4.10
CA CYS A 49 -4.76 -1.00 -5.06
C CYS A 49 -5.14 -0.72 -6.52
N SER A 50 -6.44 -0.66 -6.85
CA SER A 50 -6.89 -0.38 -8.22
C SER A 50 -6.36 0.94 -8.77
N LYS A 51 -6.14 1.95 -7.92
CA LYS A 51 -5.57 3.24 -8.32
C LYS A 51 -4.14 3.15 -8.84
N VAL A 52 -3.39 2.11 -8.46
CA VAL A 52 -2.01 1.92 -8.95
C VAL A 52 -2.02 1.71 -10.47
N ALA A 53 -3.02 1.01 -11.00
CA ALA A 53 -3.16 0.76 -12.43
C ALA A 53 -3.48 2.02 -13.25
N GLU A 54 -3.95 3.09 -12.59
CA GLU A 54 -4.25 4.38 -13.23
C GLU A 54 -2.99 5.24 -13.42
N LEU A 55 -1.86 4.87 -12.82
CA LEU A 55 -0.62 5.63 -12.92
C LEU A 55 0.05 5.42 -14.28
N GLN A 56 0.44 6.50 -14.95
CA GLN A 56 1.17 6.42 -16.22
C GLN A 56 2.46 5.59 -16.09
N THR A 57 3.18 5.72 -14.98
CA THR A 57 4.39 4.93 -14.70
C THR A 57 4.11 3.44 -14.65
N PHE A 58 2.93 3.04 -14.17
CA PHE A 58 2.53 1.63 -14.15
C PHE A 58 2.28 1.09 -15.57
N ALA A 59 1.72 1.90 -16.47
CA ALA A 59 1.51 1.52 -17.86
C ALA A 59 2.81 1.44 -18.68
N GLN A 60 3.86 2.14 -18.26
CA GLN A 60 5.12 2.26 -18.99
C GLN A 60 6.26 1.39 -18.43
N THR A 61 6.08 0.78 -17.26
CA THR A 61 7.11 -0.09 -16.68
C THR A 61 7.08 -1.47 -17.31
N ALA A 62 8.27 -2.06 -17.49
CA ALA A 62 8.41 -3.45 -17.91
C ALA A 62 8.23 -4.43 -16.72
N GLU A 63 8.43 -3.98 -15.49
CA GLU A 63 8.39 -4.88 -14.35
C GLU A 63 7.69 -4.22 -13.16
N VAL A 64 6.95 -5.04 -12.40
CA VAL A 64 6.28 -4.63 -11.18
C VAL A 64 6.51 -5.68 -10.10
N LYS A 65 7.13 -5.26 -9.00
CA LYS A 65 7.22 -6.05 -7.76
C LYS A 65 6.07 -5.71 -6.83
N VAL A 66 5.39 -6.73 -6.31
CA VAL A 66 4.32 -6.56 -5.32
C VAL A 66 4.51 -7.55 -4.17
N ASP A 67 4.50 -7.08 -2.92
CA ASP A 67 4.64 -7.95 -1.75
C ASP A 67 3.44 -8.93 -1.59
N PRO A 68 3.64 -10.10 -0.96
CA PRO A 68 2.60 -11.11 -0.78
C PRO A 68 1.57 -10.76 0.31
N ASP A 69 1.70 -9.62 1.00
CA ASP A 69 0.80 -9.19 2.07
C ASP A 69 -0.68 -9.11 1.63
N LYS A 70 -1.60 -9.42 2.55
CA LYS A 70 -3.05 -9.38 2.29
C LYS A 70 -3.59 -8.04 1.77
N PRO A 71 -3.22 -6.85 2.30
CA PRO A 71 -3.68 -5.58 1.76
C PRO A 71 -3.30 -5.32 0.29
N LEU A 72 -2.27 -6.01 -0.23
CA LEU A 72 -1.76 -5.83 -1.60
C LEU A 72 -2.33 -6.83 -2.60
N GLU A 73 -3.27 -7.67 -2.18
CA GLU A 73 -3.94 -8.65 -3.05
C GLU A 73 -4.56 -8.01 -4.30
N GLY A 74 -5.17 -6.84 -4.16
CA GLY A 74 -5.72 -6.10 -5.31
C GLY A 74 -4.65 -5.62 -6.29
N ALA A 75 -3.45 -5.27 -5.80
CA ALA A 75 -2.36 -4.82 -6.66
C ALA A 75 -1.77 -5.99 -7.44
N ARG A 76 -1.59 -7.15 -6.78
CA ARG A 76 -1.19 -8.39 -7.45
C ARG A 76 -2.18 -8.78 -8.56
N PHE A 77 -3.47 -8.68 -8.27
CA PHE A 77 -4.51 -8.96 -9.26
C PHE A 77 -4.44 -7.98 -10.44
N ALA A 78 -4.30 -6.67 -10.19
CA ALA A 78 -4.19 -5.67 -11.24
C ALA A 78 -2.97 -5.90 -12.16
N VAL A 79 -1.81 -6.23 -11.58
CA VAL A 79 -0.61 -6.58 -12.35
C VAL A 79 -0.84 -7.80 -13.24
N LEU A 80 -1.46 -8.87 -12.70
CA LEU A 80 -1.76 -10.08 -13.45
C LEU A 80 -2.76 -9.83 -14.59
N GLN A 81 -3.78 -9.00 -14.37
CA GLN A 81 -4.75 -8.65 -15.42
C GLN A 81 -4.11 -7.92 -16.60
N VAL A 82 -3.10 -7.09 -16.34
CA VAL A 82 -2.36 -6.38 -17.39
C VAL A 82 -1.41 -7.32 -18.14
N GLY A 83 -0.77 -8.28 -17.47
CA GLY A 83 0.06 -9.30 -18.12
C GLY A 83 -0.72 -10.32 -18.97
N LEU A 84 -2.03 -10.48 -18.73
CA LEU A 84 -2.94 -11.22 -19.61
C LEU A 84 -3.34 -10.43 -20.87
N SER A 85 -3.08 -9.12 -20.88
CA SER A 85 -3.18 -8.24 -22.05
C SER A 85 -1.79 -8.14 -22.71
N PRO A 86 -1.66 -7.97 -24.04
CA PRO A 86 -0.36 -8.00 -24.70
C PRO A 86 0.40 -6.68 -24.46
N LEU A 87 0.92 -6.47 -23.24
CA LEU A 87 2.04 -5.58 -23.02
C LEU A 87 3.33 -6.41 -23.14
N PRO A 88 4.26 -6.01 -24.01
CA PRO A 88 5.28 -6.92 -24.51
C PRO A 88 6.30 -7.43 -23.48
N ASN A 89 6.34 -6.92 -22.23
CA ASN A 89 7.45 -7.24 -21.31
C ASN A 89 7.10 -7.30 -19.81
N ALA A 90 5.83 -7.43 -19.40
CA ALA A 90 5.49 -7.46 -17.97
C ALA A 90 5.96 -8.74 -17.27
N HIS A 91 7.12 -8.70 -16.59
CA HIS A 91 7.58 -9.76 -15.69
C HIS A 91 7.08 -9.51 -14.26
N ILE A 92 6.64 -10.57 -13.59
CA ILE A 92 6.16 -10.54 -12.20
C ILE A 92 7.14 -11.32 -11.33
N GLU A 93 7.95 -10.62 -10.55
CA GLU A 93 8.72 -11.24 -9.48
C GLU A 93 7.89 -11.30 -8.20
N TYR A 94 7.64 -12.53 -7.74
CA TYR A 94 7.21 -12.81 -6.37
C TYR A 94 8.47 -13.00 -5.52
N LEU A 95 8.71 -12.11 -4.56
CA LEU A 95 9.68 -12.31 -3.47
C LEU A 95 8.95 -12.78 -2.21
#